data_AF-A0A210PEZ3-F1
#
_entry.id   AF-A0A210PEZ3-F1
#
_cell.length_a   1.000
_cell.length_b   1.000
_cell.length_c   1.000
_cell.angle_alpha   90.00
_cell.angle_beta   90.00
_cell.angle_gamma   90.00
#
_symmetry.space_group_name_H-M   'P 1'
#
loop_
_entity.id
_entity.type
_entity.pdbx_description
1 polymer ?
#
loop_
_entity_poly.entity_id
_entity_poly.type
_entity_poly.pdbx_seq_one_letter_code
_entity_poly.pdbx_strand_id
1 'polypeptide(L)'
;MQGYQENGEWELLKFTVEEKVTSTEIDKAQYSSLHINFTMRRRPLYVFMSTILPTVLLSFLSALVFKLPAESGEKIGYSLTVLLSYAVYLTVISSHIPAASLTISILCMYNAMLNRYLHCISYLYSITYHGVHRTV
;
A
#
# COMPACT_ATOMS: atom_id res chain seq x y z
N MET A 1 -12.69 -25.09 23.66
CA MET A 1 -11.88 -24.22 22.78
C MET A 1 -10.82 -25.05 22.03
N GLN A 2 -11.22 -26.03 21.23
CA GLN A 2 -10.30 -27.03 20.62
C GLN A 2 -10.26 -27.01 19.08
N GLY A 3 -10.60 -25.88 18.46
CA GLY A 3 -10.66 -25.78 16.99
C GLY A 3 -10.31 -24.41 16.41
N TYR A 4 -9.68 -23.52 17.19
CA TYR A 4 -9.23 -22.24 16.66
C TYR A 4 -7.84 -22.44 16.04
N GLN A 5 -7.78 -22.38 14.71
CA GLN A 5 -6.54 -22.30 13.98
C GLN A 5 -6.19 -20.82 13.83
N GLU A 6 -5.06 -20.41 14.40
CA GLU A 6 -4.57 -19.04 14.27
C GLU A 6 -4.36 -18.69 12.80
N ASN A 7 -4.94 -17.57 12.36
CA ASN A 7 -4.73 -17.05 11.03
C ASN A 7 -3.50 -16.13 11.03
N GLY A 8 -2.57 -16.33 10.08
CA GLY A 8 -1.34 -15.53 9.97
C GLY A 8 -1.57 -14.05 9.64
N GLU A 9 -2.75 -13.71 9.10
CA GLU A 9 -3.09 -12.34 8.70
C GLU A 9 -3.92 -11.57 9.74
N TRP A 10 -4.66 -12.28 10.60
CA TRP A 10 -5.65 -11.70 11.49
C TRP A 10 -5.52 -12.26 12.90
N GLU A 11 -5.28 -11.38 13.84
CA GLU A 11 -5.24 -11.68 15.26
C GLU A 11 -6.61 -11.38 15.87
N LEU A 12 -7.23 -12.38 16.48
CA LEU A 12 -8.47 -12.19 17.23
C LEU A 12 -8.15 -11.53 18.57
N LEU A 13 -8.55 -10.28 18.76
CA LEU A 13 -8.29 -9.54 19.99
C LEU A 13 -9.36 -9.80 21.06
N LYS A 14 -10.64 -9.75 20.66
CA LYS A 14 -11.75 -9.90 21.60
C LYS A 14 -12.97 -10.53 20.92
N PHE A 15 -13.65 -11.39 21.65
CA PHE A 15 -14.93 -11.97 21.32
C PHE A 15 -15.91 -11.66 22.45
N THR A 16 -16.97 -10.93 22.18
CA THR A 16 -18.02 -10.62 23.16
C THR A 16 -19.37 -11.02 22.60
N VAL A 17 -20.16 -11.74 23.38
CA VAL A 17 -21.55 -12.07 23.06
C VAL A 17 -22.43 -11.26 24.00
N GLU A 18 -23.25 -10.38 23.46
CA GLU A 18 -24.20 -9.56 24.20
C GLU A 18 -25.62 -9.93 23.79
N GLU A 19 -26.42 -10.43 24.72
CA GLU A 19 -27.84 -10.64 24.49
C GLU A 19 -28.56 -9.30 24.71
N LYS A 20 -29.24 -8.82 23.67
CA LYS A 20 -30.02 -7.58 23.72
C LYS A 20 -31.48 -7.89 23.45
N VAL A 21 -32.29 -7.82 24.49
CA VAL A 21 -33.74 -7.88 24.36
C VAL A 21 -34.23 -6.51 23.89
N THR A 22 -34.70 -6.43 22.65
CA THR A 22 -35.25 -5.19 22.09
C THR A 22 -36.76 -5.29 22.13
N SER A 23 -37.39 -4.44 22.94
CA SER A 23 -38.84 -4.25 22.93
C SER A 23 -39.20 -3.20 21.89
N THR A 24 -39.89 -3.61 20.83
CA THR A 24 -40.42 -2.67 19.83
C THR A 24 -41.72 -2.07 20.36
N GLU A 25 -41.84 -0.74 20.40
CA GLU A 25 -43.00 0.00 20.94
C GLU A 25 -44.34 -0.33 20.26
N ILE A 26 -44.30 -0.95 19.07
CA ILE A 26 -45.46 -1.11 18.18
C ILE A 26 -46.33 -2.32 18.59
N ASP A 27 -45.81 -3.34 19.30
CA ASP A 27 -46.59 -4.57 19.54
C ASP A 27 -46.35 -5.29 20.88
N LYS A 28 -45.64 -4.68 21.86
CA LYS A 28 -45.27 -5.32 23.15
C LYS A 28 -44.63 -6.73 23.04
N ALA A 29 -44.26 -7.17 21.85
CA ALA A 29 -43.53 -8.40 21.62
C ALA A 29 -42.06 -8.19 21.96
N GLN A 30 -41.54 -8.99 22.89
CA GLN A 30 -40.12 -8.99 23.22
C GLN A 30 -39.36 -9.86 22.22
N TYR A 31 -38.46 -9.25 21.45
CA TYR A 31 -37.54 -9.98 20.58
C TYR A 31 -36.18 -10.07 21.28
N SER A 32 -35.72 -11.28 21.60
CA SER A 32 -34.35 -11.50 22.04
C SER A 32 -33.44 -11.55 20.82
N SER A 33 -32.53 -10.58 20.72
CA SER A 33 -31.52 -10.50 19.66
C SER A 33 -30.16 -10.76 20.27
N LEU A 34 -29.44 -11.76 19.76
CA LEU A 34 -28.10 -12.08 20.23
C LEU A 34 -27.07 -11.36 19.34
N HIS A 35 -26.34 -10.39 19.91
CA HIS A 35 -25.31 -9.62 19.22
C HIS A 35 -23.94 -10.22 19.50
N ILE A 36 -23.28 -10.74 18.46
CA ILE A 36 -21.94 -11.30 18.55
C ILE A 36 -20.94 -10.29 18.00
N ASN A 37 -20.10 -9.73 18.86
CA ASN A 37 -19.07 -8.76 18.51
C ASN A 37 -17.69 -9.43 18.43
N PHE A 38 -17.07 -9.37 17.26
CA PHE A 38 -15.70 -9.84 17.03
C PHE A 38 -14.78 -8.64 16.76
N THR A 39 -13.76 -8.45 17.59
CA THR A 39 -12.70 -7.47 17.35
C THR A 39 -11.45 -8.20 16.84
N MET A 40 -11.07 -7.93 15.60
CA MET A 40 -9.90 -8.52 14.93
C MET A 40 -8.90 -7.44 14.51
N ARG A 41 -7.60 -7.74 14.61
CA ARG A 41 -6.49 -6.86 14.19
C ARG A 41 -5.75 -7.47 13.00
N ARG A 42 -5.56 -6.70 11.92
CA ARG A 42 -4.67 -7.08 10.81
C ARG A 42 -3.21 -7.04 11.25
N ARG A 43 -2.40 -8.00 10.79
CA ARG A 43 -0.94 -7.98 10.89
C ARG A 43 -0.33 -7.36 9.63
N PRO A 44 0.15 -6.09 9.65
CA PRO A 44 0.53 -5.37 8.43
C PRO A 44 1.95 -5.69 7.91
N LEU A 45 2.74 -6.48 8.63
CA LEU A 45 4.17 -6.68 8.35
C LEU A 45 4.45 -7.25 6.95
N TYR A 46 3.69 -8.28 6.54
CA TYR A 46 3.87 -8.89 5.23
C TYR A 46 3.48 -7.92 4.10
N VAL A 47 2.34 -7.23 4.27
CA VAL A 47 1.86 -6.21 3.34
C VAL A 47 2.90 -5.10 3.19
N PHE A 48 3.46 -4.61 4.29
CA PHE A 48 4.51 -3.59 4.28
C PHE A 48 5.73 -4.00 3.45
N MET A 49 6.25 -5.21 3.64
CA MET A 49 7.40 -5.71 2.88
C MET A 49 7.05 -5.88 1.40
N SER A 50 5.87 -6.43 1.09
CA SER A 50 5.41 -6.63 -0.29
C SER A 50 5.13 -5.33 -1.04
N THR A 51 4.86 -4.23 -0.34
CA THR A 51 4.62 -2.90 -0.95
C THR A 51 5.93 -2.10 -1.07
N ILE A 52 6.87 -2.19 -0.12
CA ILE A 52 8.14 -1.46 -0.19
C ILE A 52 9.03 -1.98 -1.30
N LEU A 53 9.14 -3.30 -1.46
CA LEU A 53 10.02 -3.90 -2.45
C LEU A 53 9.74 -3.43 -3.90
N PRO A 54 8.50 -3.52 -4.44
CA PRO A 54 8.19 -3.02 -5.78
C PRO A 54 8.35 -1.50 -5.88
N THR A 55 8.11 -0.79 -4.78
CA THR A 55 8.23 0.67 -4.72
C THR A 55 9.69 1.13 -4.85
N VAL A 56 10.62 0.47 -4.17
CA VAL A 56 12.06 0.73 -4.30
C VAL A 56 12.57 0.36 -5.70
N LEU A 57 12.10 -0.77 -6.25
CA LEU A 57 12.44 -1.18 -7.62
C LEU A 57 12.00 -0.12 -8.64
N LEU A 58 10.75 0.34 -8.58
CA LEU A 58 10.24 1.40 -9.46
C LEU A 58 11.04 2.69 -9.35
N SER A 59 11.44 3.07 -8.14
CA SER A 59 12.34 4.22 -7.91
C SER A 59 13.71 4.03 -8.58
N PHE A 60 14.31 2.84 -8.49
CA PHE A 60 15.55 2.53 -9.18
C PHE A 60 15.41 2.58 -10.71
N LEU A 61 14.36 1.94 -11.25
CA LEU A 61 14.04 1.96 -12.68
C LEU A 61 13.89 3.40 -13.20
N SER A 62 13.27 4.29 -12.42
CA SER A 62 13.10 5.70 -12.77
C SER A 62 14.43 6.49 -12.79
N ALA A 63 15.35 6.21 -11.86
CA ALA A 63 16.68 6.83 -11.86
C ALA A 63 17.52 6.40 -13.07
N LEU A 64 17.37 5.14 -13.51
CA LEU A 64 18.00 4.64 -14.73
C LEU A 64 17.54 5.36 -16.00
N VAL A 65 16.26 5.80 -16.07
CA VAL A 65 15.75 6.60 -17.22
C VAL A 65 16.55 7.90 -17.39
N PHE A 66 16.91 8.56 -16.28
CA PHE A 66 17.68 9.81 -16.32
C PHE A 66 19.14 9.61 -16.71
N LYS A 67 19.73 8.46 -16.34
CA LYS A 67 21.10 8.13 -16.71
C LYS A 67 21.24 7.70 -18.17
N LEU A 68 20.16 7.26 -18.82
CA LEU A 68 20.21 6.81 -20.21
C LEU A 68 20.17 8.02 -21.17
N PRO A 69 21.25 8.29 -21.94
CA PRO A 69 21.26 9.38 -22.91
C PRO A 69 20.21 9.13 -24.01
N ALA A 70 19.48 10.18 -24.37
CA ALA A 70 18.30 10.11 -25.25
C ALA A 70 18.61 9.82 -26.73
N GLU A 71 19.89 9.64 -27.10
CA GLU A 71 20.30 9.43 -28.49
C GLU A 71 20.12 8.00 -29.00
N SER A 72 19.96 7.03 -28.11
CA SER A 72 19.48 5.70 -28.48
C SER A 72 17.95 5.69 -28.41
N GLY A 73 17.28 5.49 -29.55
CA GLY A 73 15.81 5.38 -29.64
C GLY A 73 15.18 4.34 -28.68
N GLU A 74 16.00 3.52 -28.02
CA GLU A 74 15.65 2.59 -26.94
C GLU A 74 15.07 3.26 -25.68
N LYS A 75 15.34 4.55 -25.44
CA LYS A 75 14.80 5.28 -24.25
C LYS A 75 13.27 5.25 -24.18
N ILE A 76 12.60 5.36 -25.33
CA ILE A 76 11.14 5.33 -25.40
C ILE A 76 10.62 3.93 -25.05
N GLY A 77 11.26 2.89 -25.59
CA GLY A 77 10.93 1.49 -25.28
C GLY A 77 11.04 1.19 -23.79
N TYR A 78 12.17 1.56 -23.18
CA TYR A 78 12.37 1.39 -21.73
C TYR A 78 11.34 2.17 -20.90
N SER A 79 11.03 3.41 -21.30
CA SER A 79 10.04 4.24 -20.59
C SER A 79 8.64 3.64 -20.65
N LEU A 80 8.25 3.02 -21.77
CA LEU A 80 6.99 2.29 -21.92
C LEU A 80 6.95 1.05 -21.03
N THR A 81 8.04 0.28 -20.93
CA THR A 81 8.11 -0.89 -20.05
C THR A 81 7.97 -0.50 -18.58
N VAL A 82 8.57 0.62 -18.17
CA VAL A 82 8.43 1.17 -16.81
C VAL A 82 6.98 1.62 -16.55
N LEU A 83 6.36 2.30 -17.51
CA LEU A 83 4.96 2.74 -17.42
C LEU A 83 4.01 1.54 -17.27
N LEU A 84 4.20 0.50 -18.09
CA LEU A 84 3.42 -0.75 -18.01
C LEU A 84 3.62 -1.45 -16.65
N SER A 85 4.86 -1.52 -16.17
CA SER A 85 5.18 -2.12 -14.86
C SER A 85 4.49 -1.38 -13.72
N TYR A 86 4.47 -0.05 -13.78
CA TYR A 86 3.75 0.78 -12.81
C TYR A 86 2.24 0.55 -12.87
N ALA A 87 1.66 0.48 -14.07
CA ALA A 87 0.24 0.19 -14.24
C ALA A 87 -0.15 -1.17 -13.66
N VAL A 88 0.63 -2.22 -13.93
CA VAL A 88 0.42 -3.56 -13.36
C VAL A 88 0.51 -3.53 -11.82
N TYR A 89 1.52 -2.84 -11.27
CA TYR A 89 1.65 -2.69 -9.83
C TYR A 89 0.43 -2.00 -9.19
N LEU A 90 -0.07 -0.93 -9.82
CA LEU A 90 -1.30 -0.26 -9.37
C LEU A 90 -2.52 -1.18 -9.47
N THR A 91 -2.63 -2.00 -10.52
CA THR A 91 -3.72 -2.97 -10.66
C THR A 91 -3.69 -4.01 -9.53
N VAL A 92 -2.50 -4.53 -9.18
CA VAL A 92 -2.33 -5.49 -8.08
C VAL A 92 -2.68 -4.85 -6.74
N ILE A 93 -2.23 -3.62 -6.48
CA ILE A 93 -2.59 -2.93 -5.24
C ILE A 93 -4.10 -2.68 -5.17
N SER A 94 -4.70 -2.24 -6.27
CA SER A 94 -6.14 -1.94 -6.35
C SER A 94 -7.00 -3.17 -6.08
N SER A 95 -6.56 -4.37 -6.49
CA SER A 95 -7.27 -5.61 -6.21
C SER A 95 -7.15 -6.07 -4.75
N HIS A 96 -6.08 -5.69 -4.05
CA HIS A 96 -5.86 -6.04 -2.63
C HIS A 96 -6.41 -5.03 -1.63
N ILE A 97 -6.62 -3.76 -2.03
CA ILE A 97 -7.14 -2.72 -1.15
C ILE A 97 -8.68 -2.63 -1.28
N PRO A 98 -9.46 -2.97 -0.24
CA PRO A 98 -10.87 -2.62 -0.23
C PRO A 98 -10.98 -1.09 -0.26
N ALA A 99 -11.81 -0.54 -1.16
CA ALA A 99 -11.92 0.89 -1.47
C ALA A 99 -11.76 1.80 -0.23
N ALA A 100 -10.52 2.21 0.06
CA ALA A 100 -10.17 2.95 1.26
C ALA A 100 -10.42 4.44 0.99
N SER A 101 -11.69 4.81 0.98
CA SER A 101 -12.13 6.20 0.99
C SER A 101 -12.39 6.59 2.44
N LEU A 102 -11.49 7.34 3.08
CA LEU A 102 -11.76 8.33 4.14
C LEU A 102 -10.47 8.97 4.71
N THR A 103 -9.31 8.29 4.71
CA THR A 103 -8.02 8.89 5.15
C THR A 103 -6.82 8.15 4.55
N ILE A 104 -5.78 8.89 4.12
CA ILE A 104 -4.51 8.31 3.64
C ILE A 104 -3.87 7.55 4.81
N SER A 105 -3.66 6.23 4.63
CA SER A 105 -3.01 5.41 5.65
C SER A 105 -1.58 5.89 5.92
N ILE A 106 -1.16 5.87 7.19
CA ILE A 106 0.18 6.28 7.65
C ILE A 106 1.29 5.53 6.89
N LEU A 107 1.05 4.27 6.54
CA LEU A 107 1.93 3.43 5.74
C LEU A 107 2.14 3.98 4.31
N CYS A 108 1.08 4.48 3.69
CA CYS A 108 1.16 5.10 2.37
C CYS A 108 1.94 6.41 2.43
N MET A 109 1.71 7.22 3.48
CA MET A 109 2.49 8.44 3.73
C MET A 109 3.98 8.14 3.91
N TYR A 110 4.34 7.12 4.71
CA TYR A 110 5.74 6.71 4.89
C TYR A 110 6.41 6.29 3.57
N ASN A 111 5.74 5.42 2.79
CA ASN A 111 6.25 4.97 1.50
C ASN A 111 6.41 6.13 0.50
N ALA A 112 5.47 7.08 0.48
CA ALA A 112 5.54 8.26 -0.37
C ALA A 112 6.72 9.18 0.01
N MET A 113 6.95 9.39 1.31
CA MET A 113 8.08 10.20 1.79
C MET A 113 9.42 9.56 1.44
N LEU A 114 9.55 8.24 1.61
CA LEU A 114 10.78 7.51 1.28
C LEU A 114 11.10 7.57 -0.23
N ASN A 115 10.12 7.33 -1.10
CA ASN A 115 10.32 7.50 -2.55
C ASN A 115 10.74 8.91 -2.90
N ARG A 116 10.02 9.91 -2.36
CA ARG A 116 10.30 11.32 -2.66
C ARG A 116 11.74 11.68 -2.28
N TYR A 117 12.22 11.20 -1.14
CA TYR A 117 13.60 11.40 -0.69
C TYR A 117 14.62 10.77 -1.64
N LEU A 118 14.42 9.51 -2.04
CA LEU A 118 15.30 8.80 -3.00
C LEU A 118 15.35 9.50 -4.36
N HIS A 119 14.19 9.95 -4.85
CA HIS A 119 14.12 10.72 -6.09
C HIS A 119 14.87 12.04 -5.98
N CYS A 120 14.66 12.83 -4.91
CA CYS A 120 15.38 14.08 -4.69
C CYS A 120 16.89 13.89 -4.72
N ILE A 121 17.41 12.86 -4.03
CA ILE A 121 18.84 12.52 -4.07
C ILE A 121 19.28 12.21 -5.50
N SER A 122 18.56 11.35 -6.22
CA SER A 122 18.92 10.97 -7.59
C SER A 122 18.97 12.18 -8.55
N TYR A 123 18.05 13.14 -8.39
CA TYR A 123 18.02 14.37 -9.17
C TYR A 123 19.19 15.29 -8.83
N LEU A 124 19.53 15.46 -7.55
CA LEU A 124 20.69 16.26 -7.12
C LEU A 124 22.01 15.68 -7.66
N TYR A 125 22.16 14.35 -7.61
CA TYR A 125 23.29 13.68 -8.27
C TYR A 125 23.29 13.96 -9.78
N SER A 126 22.16 13.79 -10.48
CA SER A 126 22.11 14.07 -11.92
C SER A 126 22.49 15.51 -12.28
N ILE A 127 22.07 16.49 -11.48
CA ILE A 127 22.36 17.92 -11.70
C ILE A 127 23.84 18.22 -11.47
N THR A 128 24.44 17.69 -10.40
CA THR A 128 25.87 17.89 -10.12
C THR A 128 26.76 17.26 -11.19
N TYR A 129 26.44 16.05 -11.64
CA TYR A 129 27.16 15.39 -12.73
C TYR A 129 27.07 16.16 -14.06
N HIS A 130 25.88 16.61 -14.44
CA HIS A 130 25.70 17.37 -15.68
C HIS A 130 26.26 18.79 -15.58
N GLY A 131 26.21 19.41 -14.40
CA GLY A 131 26.79 20.72 -14.12
C GLY A 131 28.32 20.72 -14.24
N VAL A 132 28.98 19.68 -13.70
CA VAL A 132 30.44 19.52 -13.78
C VAL A 132 30.91 19.28 -15.22
N HIS A 133 30.19 18.45 -15.99
CA HIS A 133 30.55 18.19 -17.39
C HIS A 133 30.33 19.40 -18.32
N ARG A 134 29.49 20.38 -17.93
CA ARG A 134 29.26 21.60 -18.72
C ARG A 134 30.24 22.74 -18.40
N THR A 135 31.00 22.61 -17.30
CA THR A 135 31.99 23.61 -16.85
C THR A 135 33.44 23.28 -17.23
N VAL A 136 33.70 22.12 -17.84
CA VAL A 136 35.00 21.70 -18.40
C VAL A 136 34.90 21.71 -19.91
#